data_AF-A0A9D1ATC6-F1
#
_entry.id   AF-A0A9D1ATC6-F1
#
_cell.length_a   1.000
_cell.length_b   1.000
_cell.length_c   1.000
_cell.angle_alpha   90.00
_cell.angle_beta   90.00
_cell.angle_gamma   90.00
#
_symmetry.space_group_name_H-M   'P 1'
#
loop_
_entity.id
_entity.type
_entity.pdbx_description
1 polymer ?
#
loop_
_entity_poly.entity_id
_entity_poly.type
_entity_poly.pdbx_seq_one_letter_code
_entity_poly.pdbx_strand_id
1 'polypeptide(L)'
;MSLIVWVLGALALAGPRGKDREEQIARAAADREAALACEADTPEGYQIHTGFATDPDEASALESARLSARRLALESLCAGKSEPRCAVISRHIEGWKLPFYHPYTHRACAHVGVNRRWIDDDSHDQERLTQQLQALARDVVEALGDELLWITPPLWSGSGCHAGEVGTAMIAELRNGLAATGGVRLATERQRAAQLEVNLSLSGDQVVLGAALRRPGDEGLIPLEGFRFPRDLFDVKEGSGDCRFDRELGLIAGLRSGDDGRTVRVIVPGGGSYCEGDRITPTVKVDRPSTVRVFSVGRSGKAYLVWPPPGQDGLVQHTASLGVMDLHPTPNGGDEKLVAVAVAPGGELGPIKDWSAFCAVSAFTAALYPSGAAAGAATFQVQRFDADACLVRDVPGGRAPPIPVVPTCGVR
;
A
#
# COMPACT_ATOMS: atom_id res chain seq x y z
N MET A 1 -57.52 -16.51 -90.85
CA MET A 1 -57.60 -15.35 -89.93
C MET A 1 -58.35 -15.81 -88.70
N SER A 2 -57.92 -15.62 -87.46
CA SER A 2 -56.59 -15.62 -86.84
C SER A 2 -56.81 -16.20 -85.45
N LEU A 3 -55.88 -17.06 -85.02
CA LEU A 3 -55.93 -17.82 -83.78
C LEU A 3 -55.91 -16.90 -82.53
N ILE A 4 -56.77 -17.22 -81.56
CA ILE A 4 -56.74 -16.71 -80.20
C ILE A 4 -55.66 -17.49 -79.43
N VAL A 5 -54.59 -16.80 -79.01
CA VAL A 5 -53.54 -17.35 -78.15
C VAL A 5 -53.91 -17.08 -76.68
N TRP A 6 -54.21 -18.15 -75.95
CA TRP A 6 -54.28 -18.15 -74.50
C TRP A 6 -52.85 -18.17 -73.94
N VAL A 7 -52.42 -17.04 -73.36
CA VAL A 7 -51.21 -16.99 -72.52
C VAL A 7 -51.62 -17.42 -71.11
N LEU A 8 -51.41 -18.70 -70.82
CA LEU A 8 -51.48 -19.26 -69.48
C LEU A 8 -50.34 -18.69 -68.64
N GLY A 9 -50.71 -17.94 -67.60
CA GLY A 9 -49.83 -17.59 -66.50
C GLY A 9 -49.42 -18.83 -65.71
N ALA A 10 -48.12 -19.01 -65.54
CA ALA A 10 -47.53 -19.84 -64.50
C ALA A 10 -46.27 -19.15 -63.99
N LEU A 11 -46.46 -18.12 -63.17
CA LEU A 11 -45.40 -17.65 -62.28
C LEU A 11 -45.16 -18.76 -61.25
N ALA A 12 -44.09 -19.53 -61.47
CA ALA A 12 -43.55 -20.44 -60.48
C ALA A 12 -43.02 -19.63 -59.29
N LEU A 13 -43.85 -19.47 -58.25
CA LEU A 13 -43.40 -19.12 -56.89
C LEU A 13 -42.65 -20.33 -56.31
N ALA A 14 -41.45 -20.59 -56.80
CA ALA A 14 -40.47 -21.45 -56.15
C ALA A 14 -39.91 -20.67 -54.95
N GLY A 15 -40.68 -20.61 -53.87
CA GLY A 15 -40.21 -20.05 -52.61
C GLY A 15 -39.10 -20.94 -52.03
N PRO A 16 -38.01 -20.38 -51.48
CA PRO A 16 -37.01 -21.13 -50.73
C PRO A 16 -37.67 -21.59 -49.42
N ARG A 17 -38.36 -22.74 -49.41
CA ARG A 17 -39.26 -23.13 -48.30
C ARG A 17 -38.73 -24.23 -47.38
N GLY A 18 -37.58 -24.83 -47.71
CA GLY A 18 -36.97 -25.91 -46.91
C GLY A 18 -35.87 -25.42 -45.99
N LYS A 19 -34.73 -25.02 -46.57
CA LYS A 19 -33.51 -24.67 -45.82
C LYS A 19 -33.69 -23.48 -44.88
N ASP A 20 -34.31 -22.41 -45.36
CA ASP A 20 -34.53 -21.19 -44.56
C ASP A 20 -35.43 -21.44 -43.34
N ARG A 21 -36.35 -22.41 -43.44
CA ARG A 21 -37.26 -22.78 -42.35
C ARG A 21 -36.55 -23.64 -41.29
N GLU A 22 -35.72 -24.59 -41.71
CA GLU A 22 -34.92 -25.41 -40.80
C GLU A 22 -33.90 -24.56 -40.03
N GLU A 23 -33.24 -23.61 -40.71
CA GLU A 23 -32.30 -22.67 -40.08
C GLU A 23 -33.01 -21.75 -39.08
N GLN A 24 -34.20 -21.24 -39.41
CA GLN A 24 -35.01 -20.43 -38.49
C GLN A 24 -35.43 -21.21 -37.24
N ILE A 25 -35.83 -22.48 -37.39
CA ILE A 25 -36.20 -23.34 -36.26
C ILE A 25 -34.98 -23.61 -35.36
N ALA A 26 -33.83 -23.93 -35.95
CA ALA A 26 -32.60 -24.19 -35.20
C ALA A 26 -32.10 -22.94 -34.47
N ARG A 27 -32.18 -21.75 -35.11
CA ARG A 27 -31.86 -20.47 -34.48
C ARG A 27 -32.78 -20.15 -33.31
N ALA A 28 -34.10 -20.31 -33.47
CA ALA A 28 -35.05 -20.06 -32.40
C ALA A 28 -34.86 -21.02 -31.20
N ALA A 29 -34.46 -22.28 -31.46
CA ALA A 29 -34.10 -23.23 -30.42
C ALA A 29 -32.84 -22.79 -29.67
N ALA A 30 -31.78 -22.38 -30.39
CA ALA A 30 -30.54 -21.88 -29.81
C ALA A 30 -30.76 -20.58 -29.01
N ASP A 31 -31.61 -19.66 -29.47
CA ASP A 31 -31.96 -18.43 -28.73
C ASP A 31 -32.66 -18.76 -27.39
N ARG A 32 -33.54 -19.77 -27.39
CA ARG A 32 -34.22 -20.24 -26.17
C ARG A 32 -33.25 -20.91 -25.20
N GLU A 33 -32.34 -21.73 -25.72
CA GLU A 33 -31.31 -22.39 -24.92
C GLU A 33 -30.33 -21.37 -24.33
N ALA A 34 -29.93 -20.36 -25.11
CA ALA A 34 -29.12 -19.25 -24.63
C ALA A 34 -29.80 -18.49 -23.50
N ALA A 35 -31.11 -18.22 -23.62
CA ALA A 35 -31.86 -17.54 -22.58
C ALA A 35 -31.84 -18.32 -21.26
N LEU A 36 -32.04 -19.63 -21.30
CA LEU A 36 -32.01 -20.50 -20.12
C LEU A 36 -30.59 -20.68 -19.55
N ALA A 37 -29.61 -20.87 -20.42
CA ALA A 37 -28.24 -21.13 -20.01
C ALA A 37 -27.56 -19.86 -19.44
N CYS A 38 -27.89 -18.68 -19.96
CA CYS A 38 -27.28 -17.41 -19.56
C CYS A 38 -28.09 -16.65 -18.51
N GLU A 39 -29.22 -17.18 -18.06
CA GLU A 39 -30.01 -16.58 -16.99
C GLU A 39 -29.20 -16.52 -15.69
N ALA A 40 -29.25 -15.36 -15.02
CA ALA A 40 -28.61 -15.18 -13.72
C ALA A 40 -29.21 -16.15 -12.70
N ASP A 41 -28.35 -16.86 -11.99
CA ASP A 41 -28.76 -17.82 -10.97
C ASP A 41 -28.51 -17.25 -9.57
N THR A 42 -29.37 -17.57 -8.61
CA THR A 42 -29.25 -17.12 -7.22
C THR A 42 -29.44 -18.29 -6.25
N PRO A 43 -28.51 -19.27 -6.26
CA PRO A 43 -28.59 -20.42 -5.37
C PRO A 43 -28.43 -19.99 -3.92
N GLU A 44 -29.10 -20.68 -3.01
CA GLU A 44 -28.93 -20.44 -1.57
C GLU A 44 -27.46 -20.68 -1.18
N GLY A 45 -26.87 -19.73 -0.46
CA GLY A 45 -25.49 -19.82 0.01
C GLY A 45 -24.42 -19.56 -1.06
N TYR A 46 -24.76 -19.11 -2.26
CA TYR A 46 -23.79 -18.72 -3.29
C TYR A 46 -24.06 -17.31 -3.82
N GLN A 47 -22.98 -16.64 -4.23
CA GLN A 47 -23.03 -15.45 -5.07
C GLN A 47 -22.49 -15.80 -6.45
N ILE A 48 -23.31 -15.62 -7.49
CA ILE A 48 -23.00 -16.01 -8.87
C ILE A 48 -22.71 -14.77 -9.70
N HIS A 49 -21.68 -14.87 -10.55
CA HIS A 49 -21.32 -13.86 -11.53
C HIS A 49 -21.34 -14.46 -12.92
N THR A 50 -22.04 -13.81 -13.84
CA THR A 50 -22.17 -14.23 -15.24
C THR A 50 -21.30 -13.34 -16.12
N GLY A 51 -20.40 -13.96 -16.86
CA GLY A 51 -19.57 -13.31 -17.87
C GLY A 51 -20.09 -13.60 -19.27
N PHE A 52 -19.88 -12.64 -20.17
CA PHE A 52 -20.25 -12.74 -21.57
C PHE A 52 -19.06 -12.42 -22.47
N ALA A 53 -19.05 -13.05 -23.64
CA ALA A 53 -18.09 -12.77 -24.71
C ALA A 53 -18.72 -13.04 -26.08
N THR A 54 -18.08 -12.57 -27.14
CA THR A 54 -18.47 -12.84 -28.52
C THR A 54 -17.22 -13.19 -29.33
N ASP A 55 -17.16 -14.40 -29.90
CA ASP A 55 -16.07 -14.85 -30.77
C ASP A 55 -16.59 -15.93 -31.74
N PRO A 56 -16.23 -15.89 -33.05
CA PRO A 56 -16.62 -16.92 -34.00
C PRO A 56 -16.13 -18.34 -33.65
N ASP A 57 -15.01 -18.45 -32.94
CA ASP A 57 -14.50 -19.71 -32.42
C ASP A 57 -15.12 -20.02 -31.04
N GLU A 58 -15.77 -21.19 -30.94
CA GLU A 58 -16.50 -21.59 -29.74
C GLU A 58 -15.59 -21.65 -28.50
N ALA A 59 -14.39 -22.23 -28.63
CA ALA A 59 -13.48 -22.38 -27.51
C ALA A 59 -13.00 -21.01 -26.99
N SER A 60 -12.68 -20.09 -27.90
CA SER A 60 -12.27 -18.73 -27.60
C SER A 60 -13.39 -17.90 -26.97
N ALA A 61 -14.63 -18.04 -27.46
CA ALA A 61 -15.81 -17.38 -26.90
C ALA A 61 -16.07 -17.86 -25.46
N LEU A 62 -16.07 -19.18 -25.23
CA LEU A 62 -16.33 -19.77 -23.93
C LEU A 62 -15.24 -19.41 -22.92
N GLU A 63 -13.96 -19.43 -23.32
CA GLU A 63 -12.86 -19.06 -22.43
C GLU A 63 -12.90 -17.58 -22.07
N SER A 64 -13.16 -16.71 -23.04
CA SER A 64 -13.33 -15.27 -22.80
C SER A 64 -14.51 -14.98 -21.88
N ALA A 65 -15.62 -15.72 -22.01
CA ALA A 65 -16.76 -15.60 -21.12
C ALA A 65 -16.41 -16.04 -19.68
N ARG A 66 -15.62 -17.10 -19.49
CA ARG A 66 -15.13 -17.54 -18.16
C ARG A 66 -14.22 -16.49 -17.52
N LEU A 67 -13.27 -15.95 -18.27
CA LEU A 67 -12.38 -14.89 -17.79
C LEU A 67 -13.16 -13.63 -17.42
N SER A 68 -14.16 -13.25 -18.23
CA SER A 68 -15.06 -12.14 -17.95
C SER A 68 -15.86 -12.37 -16.66
N ALA A 69 -16.43 -13.56 -16.46
CA ALA A 69 -17.17 -13.94 -15.26
C ALA A 69 -16.29 -13.87 -14.00
N ARG A 70 -15.08 -14.43 -14.09
CA ARG A 70 -14.09 -14.42 -13.00
C ARG A 70 -13.64 -13.00 -12.66
N ARG A 71 -13.40 -12.15 -13.66
CA ARG A 71 -13.05 -10.74 -13.46
C ARG A 71 -14.16 -10.01 -12.71
N LEU A 72 -15.41 -10.14 -13.15
CA LEU A 72 -16.57 -9.52 -12.48
C LEU A 72 -16.70 -9.99 -11.02
N ALA A 73 -16.48 -11.28 -10.76
CA ALA A 73 -16.47 -11.82 -9.40
C ALA A 73 -15.36 -11.19 -8.55
N LEU A 74 -14.13 -11.10 -9.06
CA LEU A 74 -13.01 -10.49 -8.34
C LEU A 74 -13.23 -8.99 -8.11
N GLU A 75 -13.67 -8.24 -9.12
CA GLU A 75 -13.97 -6.81 -9.00
C GLU A 75 -15.02 -6.56 -7.91
N SER A 76 -16.09 -7.35 -7.90
CA SER A 76 -17.15 -7.20 -6.89
C SER A 76 -16.73 -7.66 -5.50
N LEU A 77 -16.02 -8.79 -5.38
CA LEU A 77 -15.74 -9.43 -4.09
C LEU A 77 -14.45 -8.94 -3.44
N CYS A 78 -13.52 -8.36 -4.20
CA CYS A 78 -12.26 -7.82 -3.70
C CYS A 78 -12.26 -6.30 -3.56
N ALA A 79 -13.33 -5.60 -3.96
CA ALA A 79 -13.44 -4.16 -3.77
C ALA A 79 -13.23 -3.79 -2.29
N GLY A 80 -12.23 -2.93 -2.02
CA GLY A 80 -11.89 -2.47 -0.67
C GLY A 80 -11.18 -3.50 0.22
N LYS A 81 -10.78 -4.67 -0.31
CA LYS A 81 -10.07 -5.72 0.44
C LYS A 81 -8.58 -5.71 0.18
N SER A 82 -7.81 -6.27 1.12
CA SER A 82 -6.37 -6.45 0.95
C SER A 82 -6.06 -7.46 -0.18
N GLU A 83 -4.87 -7.35 -0.78
CA GLU A 83 -4.40 -8.32 -1.78
C GLU A 83 -4.37 -9.76 -1.22
N PRO A 84 -3.86 -10.04 0.00
CA PRO A 84 -3.94 -11.37 0.60
C PRO A 84 -5.37 -11.89 0.76
N ARG A 85 -6.32 -11.05 1.20
CA ARG A 85 -7.73 -11.46 1.35
C ARG A 85 -8.35 -11.79 0.01
N CYS A 86 -8.12 -10.94 -0.99
CA CYS A 86 -8.58 -11.19 -2.35
C CYS A 86 -7.98 -12.50 -2.89
N ALA A 87 -6.72 -12.80 -2.61
CA ALA A 87 -6.09 -14.05 -3.00
C ALA A 87 -6.77 -15.27 -2.35
N VAL A 88 -7.20 -15.19 -1.08
CA VAL A 88 -7.99 -16.25 -0.43
C VAL A 88 -9.34 -16.43 -1.14
N ILE A 89 -10.11 -15.36 -1.33
CA ILE A 89 -11.42 -15.40 -2.01
C ILE A 89 -11.28 -15.95 -3.43
N SER A 90 -10.24 -15.54 -4.16
CA SER A 90 -10.02 -15.94 -5.56
C SER A 90 -9.84 -17.45 -5.76
N ARG A 91 -9.38 -18.17 -4.73
CA ARG A 91 -9.20 -19.63 -4.75
C ARG A 91 -10.52 -20.39 -4.60
N HIS A 92 -11.57 -19.70 -4.16
CA HIS A 92 -12.91 -20.24 -3.96
C HIS A 92 -13.90 -19.81 -5.06
N ILE A 93 -13.41 -19.18 -6.13
CA ILE A 93 -14.18 -18.92 -7.35
C ILE A 93 -14.17 -20.18 -8.20
N GLU A 94 -15.34 -20.80 -8.35
CA GLU A 94 -15.50 -22.07 -9.06
C GLU A 94 -16.52 -21.92 -10.20
N GLY A 95 -16.45 -22.77 -11.22
CA GLY A 95 -17.46 -22.80 -12.28
C GLY A 95 -18.80 -23.30 -11.75
N TRP A 96 -19.89 -22.59 -12.04
CA TRP A 96 -21.22 -22.92 -11.48
C TRP A 96 -22.10 -23.76 -12.41
N LYS A 97 -22.16 -23.40 -13.70
CA LYS A 97 -22.93 -24.10 -14.75
C LYS A 97 -22.02 -24.43 -15.92
N LEU A 98 -22.46 -25.36 -16.77
CA LEU A 98 -21.85 -25.54 -18.08
C LEU A 98 -21.97 -24.21 -18.86
N PRO A 99 -20.87 -23.67 -19.39
CA PRO A 99 -20.92 -22.47 -20.19
C PRO A 99 -21.57 -22.78 -21.55
N PHE A 100 -22.20 -21.77 -22.14
CA PHE A 100 -23.00 -21.93 -23.36
C PHE A 100 -22.47 -21.04 -24.47
N TYR A 101 -22.47 -21.56 -25.70
CA TYR A 101 -22.10 -20.85 -26.92
C TYR A 101 -23.26 -20.88 -27.92
N HIS A 102 -23.63 -19.70 -28.43
CA HIS A 102 -24.69 -19.55 -29.41
C HIS A 102 -24.13 -19.56 -30.84
N PRO A 103 -24.32 -20.63 -31.63
CA PRO A 103 -23.60 -20.84 -32.89
C PRO A 103 -23.96 -19.82 -33.99
N TYR A 104 -25.11 -19.16 -33.90
CA TYR A 104 -25.57 -18.20 -34.91
C TYR A 104 -25.23 -16.74 -34.60
N THR A 105 -24.93 -16.43 -33.33
CA THR A 105 -24.58 -15.05 -32.92
C THR A 105 -23.17 -14.96 -32.40
N HIS A 106 -22.47 -16.10 -32.31
CA HIS A 106 -21.12 -16.21 -31.78
C HIS A 106 -20.99 -15.70 -30.33
N ARG A 107 -22.10 -15.65 -29.59
CA ARG A 107 -22.15 -15.16 -28.21
C ARG A 107 -21.98 -16.31 -27.25
N ALA A 108 -21.16 -16.13 -26.23
CA ALA A 108 -21.00 -17.09 -25.15
C ALA A 108 -21.33 -16.47 -23.79
N CYS A 109 -21.74 -17.32 -22.86
CA CYS A 109 -21.86 -16.99 -21.45
C CYS A 109 -21.26 -18.08 -20.56
N ALA A 110 -20.73 -17.67 -19.42
CA ALA A 110 -20.19 -18.56 -18.41
C ALA A 110 -20.53 -18.03 -17.01
N HIS A 111 -20.66 -18.94 -16.06
CA HIS A 111 -21.03 -18.61 -14.68
C HIS A 111 -19.95 -19.08 -13.72
N VAL A 112 -19.57 -18.21 -12.81
CA VAL A 112 -18.73 -18.56 -11.66
C VAL A 112 -19.49 -18.29 -10.37
N GLY A 113 -19.25 -19.10 -9.35
CA GLY A 113 -19.86 -18.97 -8.04
C GLY A 113 -18.82 -18.90 -6.94
N VAL A 114 -19.14 -18.16 -5.88
CA VAL A 114 -18.42 -18.18 -4.61
C VAL A 114 -19.41 -18.50 -3.50
N ASN A 115 -19.06 -19.45 -2.64
CA ASN A 115 -19.89 -19.78 -1.48
C ASN A 115 -19.89 -18.59 -0.50
N ARG A 116 -21.08 -18.16 -0.08
CA ARG A 116 -21.29 -17.01 0.79
C ARG A 116 -20.57 -17.12 2.12
N ARG A 117 -20.28 -18.34 2.63
CA ARG A 117 -19.46 -18.49 3.84
C ARG A 117 -18.13 -17.74 3.74
N TRP A 118 -17.47 -17.76 2.58
CA TRP A 118 -16.19 -17.09 2.38
C TRP A 118 -16.32 -15.56 2.25
N ILE A 119 -17.53 -15.07 1.99
CA ILE A 119 -17.87 -13.64 1.94
C ILE A 119 -18.27 -13.18 3.35
N ASP A 120 -19.10 -13.97 4.03
CA ASP A 120 -19.64 -13.68 5.35
C ASP A 120 -18.56 -13.81 6.45
N ASP A 121 -17.62 -14.75 6.31
CA ASP A 121 -16.44 -14.87 7.19
C ASP A 121 -15.64 -13.55 7.21
N ASP A 122 -15.61 -12.82 6.09
CA ASP A 122 -14.92 -11.54 6.00
C ASP A 122 -15.61 -10.42 6.77
N SER A 123 -16.93 -10.30 6.62
CA SER A 123 -17.71 -9.36 7.42
C SER A 123 -17.63 -9.69 8.91
N HIS A 124 -17.68 -10.98 9.26
CA HIS A 124 -17.58 -11.42 10.65
C HIS A 124 -16.20 -11.10 11.27
N ASP A 125 -15.11 -11.33 10.53
CA ASP A 125 -13.77 -11.00 10.99
C ASP A 125 -13.57 -9.50 11.21
N GLN A 126 -14.10 -8.65 10.31
CA GLN A 126 -14.04 -7.20 10.45
C GLN A 126 -14.88 -6.71 11.63
N GLU A 127 -16.11 -7.21 11.79
CA GLU A 127 -16.97 -6.87 12.93
C GLU A 127 -16.31 -7.26 14.26
N ARG A 128 -15.72 -8.45 14.33
CA ARG A 128 -14.99 -8.92 15.50
C ARG A 128 -13.80 -8.01 15.82
N LEU A 129 -13.03 -7.61 14.81
CA LEU A 129 -11.91 -6.69 14.97
C LEU A 129 -12.37 -5.33 15.52
N THR A 130 -13.45 -4.76 14.97
CA THR A 130 -14.04 -3.52 15.48
C THR A 130 -14.50 -3.65 16.92
N GLN A 131 -15.19 -4.75 17.27
CA GLN A 131 -15.64 -5.00 18.65
C GLN A 131 -14.47 -5.12 19.63
N GLN A 132 -13.38 -5.78 19.23
CA GLN A 132 -12.17 -5.92 20.03
C GLN A 132 -11.45 -4.57 20.24
N LEU A 133 -11.38 -3.72 19.21
CA LEU A 133 -10.82 -2.37 19.33
C LEU A 133 -11.67 -1.46 20.22
N GLN A 134 -12.99 -1.61 20.18
CA GLN A 134 -13.90 -0.91 21.11
C GLN A 134 -13.73 -1.40 22.54
N ALA A 135 -13.47 -2.70 22.75
CA ALA A 135 -13.15 -3.24 24.07
C ALA A 135 -11.84 -2.64 24.60
N LEU A 136 -10.78 -2.68 23.78
CA LEU A 136 -9.50 -2.05 24.12
C LEU A 136 -9.66 -0.55 24.42
N ALA A 137 -10.50 0.17 23.68
CA ALA A 137 -10.77 1.58 23.96
C ALA A 137 -11.36 1.79 25.35
N ARG A 138 -12.31 0.93 25.79
CA ARG A 138 -12.87 0.98 27.14
C ARG A 138 -11.81 0.71 28.20
N ASP A 139 -10.97 -0.29 28.00
CA ASP A 139 -9.87 -0.62 28.91
C ASP A 139 -8.87 0.53 29.03
N VAL A 140 -8.58 1.22 27.92
CA VAL A 140 -7.76 2.44 27.91
C VAL A 140 -8.43 3.53 28.73
N VAL A 141 -9.74 3.81 28.55
CA VAL A 141 -10.45 4.84 29.32
C VAL A 141 -10.41 4.53 30.81
N GLU A 142 -10.67 3.28 31.20
CA GLU A 142 -10.63 2.83 32.58
C GLU A 142 -9.23 2.97 33.21
N ALA A 143 -8.19 2.55 32.48
CA ALA A 143 -6.81 2.65 32.94
C ALA A 143 -6.27 4.09 32.95
N LEU A 144 -6.79 4.98 32.10
CA LEU A 144 -6.34 6.36 31.96
C LEU A 144 -6.85 7.27 33.09
N GLY A 145 -8.11 7.11 33.51
CA GLY A 145 -8.76 8.07 34.41
C GLY A 145 -8.92 9.45 33.76
N ASP A 146 -8.56 10.51 34.49
CA ASP A 146 -8.74 11.91 34.04
C ASP A 146 -7.54 12.48 33.23
N GLU A 147 -6.54 11.65 32.94
CA GLU A 147 -5.31 12.09 32.26
C GLU A 147 -5.51 12.34 30.75
N LEU A 148 -4.63 13.14 30.17
CA LEU A 148 -4.59 13.29 28.70
C LEU A 148 -3.91 12.08 28.07
N LEU A 149 -4.42 11.63 26.92
CA LEU A 149 -3.87 10.48 26.19
C LEU A 149 -3.05 10.91 24.98
N TRP A 150 -1.83 10.39 24.87
CA TRP A 150 -1.02 10.41 23.66
C TRP A 150 -0.92 8.99 23.10
N ILE A 151 -1.46 8.78 21.90
CA ILE A 151 -1.37 7.48 21.22
C ILE A 151 -0.09 7.45 20.40
N THR A 152 0.84 6.58 20.77
CA THR A 152 2.07 6.39 19.99
C THR A 152 1.75 5.62 18.70
N PRO A 153 2.47 5.89 17.60
CA PRO A 153 2.30 5.10 16.38
C PRO A 153 2.62 3.62 16.65
N PRO A 154 1.77 2.66 16.21
CA PRO A 154 1.99 1.25 16.54
C PRO A 154 3.27 0.70 15.94
N LEU A 155 3.91 -0.22 16.67
CA LEU A 155 5.17 -0.83 16.28
C LEU A 155 5.05 -2.35 16.12
N TRP A 156 5.88 -2.97 15.29
CA TRP A 156 6.08 -4.41 15.24
C TRP A 156 6.98 -4.83 16.40
N SER A 157 6.53 -5.68 17.31
CA SER A 157 7.31 -6.06 18.50
C SER A 157 8.63 -6.75 18.17
N GLY A 158 8.69 -7.56 17.12
CA GLY A 158 9.90 -8.27 16.70
C GLY A 158 10.98 -7.36 16.11
N SER A 159 10.60 -6.20 15.58
CA SER A 159 11.52 -5.30 14.87
C SER A 159 11.60 -3.88 15.45
N GLY A 160 10.66 -3.48 16.30
CA GLY A 160 10.49 -2.11 16.80
C GLY A 160 9.99 -1.12 15.73
N CYS A 161 9.59 -1.59 14.55
CA CYS A 161 9.28 -0.73 13.40
C CYS A 161 7.83 -0.29 13.36
N HIS A 162 7.53 0.88 12.80
CA HIS A 162 6.14 1.27 12.55
C HIS A 162 5.37 0.20 11.77
N ALA A 163 4.14 -0.04 12.21
CA ALA A 163 3.26 -1.05 11.63
C ALA A 163 2.62 -0.62 10.30
N GLY A 164 2.96 0.54 9.75
CA GLY A 164 2.49 1.00 8.43
C GLY A 164 0.96 1.17 8.35
N GLU A 165 0.38 0.70 7.25
CA GLU A 165 -1.07 0.81 6.98
C GLU A 165 -1.92 0.08 8.02
N VAL A 166 -1.54 -1.14 8.42
CA VAL A 166 -2.27 -1.87 9.47
C VAL A 166 -2.23 -1.11 10.79
N GLY A 167 -1.07 -0.55 11.16
CA GLY A 167 -0.97 0.31 12.35
C GLY A 167 -1.88 1.54 12.27
N THR A 168 -1.90 2.20 11.12
CA THR A 168 -2.74 3.38 10.87
C THR A 168 -4.23 3.05 11.00
N ALA A 169 -4.68 1.95 10.39
CA ALA A 169 -6.05 1.47 10.48
C ALA A 169 -6.43 1.15 11.94
N MET A 170 -5.55 0.46 12.68
CA MET A 170 -5.79 0.13 14.09
C MET A 170 -5.95 1.38 14.95
N ILE A 171 -5.12 2.41 14.76
CA ILE A 171 -5.26 3.66 15.52
C ILE A 171 -6.50 4.44 15.12
N ALA A 172 -6.87 4.46 13.84
CA ALA A 172 -8.09 5.13 13.41
C ALA A 172 -9.32 4.52 14.08
N GLU A 173 -9.44 3.19 14.06
CA GLU A 173 -10.55 2.48 14.72
C GLU A 173 -10.51 2.59 16.24
N LEU A 174 -9.32 2.52 16.84
CA LEU A 174 -9.16 2.75 18.28
C LEU A 174 -9.61 4.16 18.67
N ARG A 175 -9.27 5.19 17.88
CA ARG A 175 -9.75 6.57 18.11
C ARG A 175 -11.26 6.68 18.00
N ASN A 176 -11.87 5.98 17.05
CA ASN A 176 -13.33 5.91 16.94
C ASN A 176 -13.94 5.27 18.19
N GLY A 177 -13.36 4.17 18.69
CA GLY A 177 -13.77 3.52 19.94
C GLY A 177 -13.63 4.43 21.17
N LEU A 178 -12.52 5.16 21.28
CA LEU A 178 -12.30 6.13 22.36
C LEU A 178 -13.32 7.27 22.31
N ALA A 179 -13.61 7.79 21.12
CA ALA A 179 -14.62 8.82 20.91
C ALA A 179 -16.02 8.32 21.29
N ALA A 180 -16.36 7.07 20.97
CA ALA A 180 -17.65 6.47 21.28
C ALA A 180 -17.83 6.19 22.79
N THR A 181 -16.75 5.89 23.51
CA THR A 181 -16.78 5.63 24.96
C THR A 181 -17.00 6.91 25.77
N GLY A 182 -16.57 8.06 25.24
CA GLY A 182 -16.59 9.35 25.93
C GLY A 182 -15.48 9.48 26.98
N GLY A 183 -15.20 10.71 27.41
CA GLY A 183 -14.30 10.97 28.55
C GLY A 183 -12.80 11.08 28.24
N VAL A 184 -12.32 10.66 27.06
CA VAL A 184 -10.89 10.75 26.73
C VAL A 184 -10.54 12.06 26.03
N ARG A 185 -9.51 12.75 26.53
CA ARG A 185 -8.93 13.94 25.90
C ARG A 185 -7.59 13.60 25.29
N LEU A 186 -7.49 13.73 23.96
CA LEU A 186 -6.23 13.50 23.26
C LEU A 186 -5.28 14.69 23.43
N ALA A 187 -4.02 14.41 23.75
CA ALA A 187 -2.97 15.41 23.86
C ALA A 187 -2.40 15.78 22.47
N THR A 188 -2.03 17.04 22.29
CA THR A 188 -1.25 17.51 21.14
C THR A 188 0.26 17.40 21.37
N GLU A 189 0.69 17.22 22.63
CA GLU A 189 2.10 17.12 23.02
C GLU A 189 2.34 15.92 23.94
N ARG A 190 3.41 15.17 23.68
CA ARG A 190 3.74 13.90 24.37
C ARG A 190 4.13 14.07 25.84
N GLN A 191 4.78 15.17 26.22
CA GLN A 191 5.52 15.28 27.49
C GLN A 191 4.64 15.31 28.75
N ARG A 192 3.34 15.56 28.62
CA ARG A 192 2.40 15.72 29.75
C ARG A 192 1.20 14.77 29.68
N ALA A 193 1.29 13.74 28.84
CA ALA A 193 0.19 12.83 28.55
C ALA A 193 0.58 11.38 28.83
N ALA A 194 -0.37 10.58 29.29
CA ALA A 194 -0.21 9.14 29.34
C ALA A 194 0.00 8.62 27.91
N GLN A 195 0.95 7.70 27.75
CA GLN A 195 1.34 7.18 26.44
C GLN A 195 0.74 5.80 26.26
N LEU A 196 -0.09 5.65 25.23
CA LEU A 196 -0.56 4.34 24.79
C LEU A 196 0.44 3.79 23.78
N GLU A 197 1.09 2.69 24.16
CA GLU A 197 2.00 1.90 23.33
C GLU A 197 1.22 0.72 22.74
N VAL A 198 1.12 0.67 21.41
CA VAL A 198 0.50 -0.45 20.69
C VAL A 198 1.59 -1.20 19.94
N ASN A 199 1.69 -2.50 20.18
CA ASN A 199 2.66 -3.38 19.55
C ASN A 199 1.93 -4.50 18.80
N LEU A 200 2.30 -4.72 17.54
CA LEU A 200 1.81 -5.81 16.71
C LEU A 200 2.88 -6.89 16.60
N SER A 201 2.48 -8.16 16.53
CA SER A 201 3.40 -9.25 16.27
C SER A 201 2.75 -10.30 15.37
N LEU A 202 3.55 -10.97 14.54
CA LEU A 202 3.04 -12.06 13.72
C LEU A 202 3.08 -13.38 14.49
N SER A 203 1.97 -14.11 14.44
CA SER A 203 1.86 -15.46 14.98
C SER A 203 1.14 -16.34 13.97
N GLY A 204 1.90 -16.91 13.03
CA GLY A 204 1.36 -17.72 11.94
C GLY A 204 0.51 -16.89 10.97
N ASP A 205 -0.76 -17.27 10.85
CA ASP A 205 -1.80 -16.61 10.06
C ASP A 205 -2.50 -15.46 10.81
N GLN A 206 -2.09 -15.16 12.04
CA GLN A 206 -2.69 -14.13 12.88
C GLN A 206 -1.71 -12.98 13.17
N VAL A 207 -2.25 -11.79 13.37
CA VAL A 207 -1.58 -10.66 14.00
C VAL A 207 -2.04 -10.60 15.46
N VAL A 208 -1.09 -10.50 16.38
CA VAL A 208 -1.35 -10.27 17.80
C VAL A 208 -1.10 -8.80 18.10
N LEU A 209 -2.14 -8.09 18.55
CA LEU A 209 -2.04 -6.73 19.05
C LEU A 209 -1.89 -6.79 20.57
N GLY A 210 -0.79 -6.26 21.08
CA GLY A 210 -0.58 -5.95 22.49
C GLY A 210 -0.66 -4.44 22.73
N ALA A 211 -1.15 -4.04 23.90
CA ALA A 211 -1.24 -2.64 24.28
C ALA A 211 -0.76 -2.44 25.72
N ALA A 212 -0.16 -1.28 25.99
CA ALA A 212 0.23 -0.88 27.33
C ALA A 212 0.14 0.64 27.50
N LEU A 213 -0.21 1.08 28.70
CA LEU A 213 -0.29 2.49 29.06
C LEU A 213 0.88 2.87 29.96
N ARG A 214 1.58 3.98 29.66
CA ARG A 214 2.57 4.61 30.55
C ARG A 214 2.05 5.95 31.03
N ARG A 215 1.85 6.12 32.33
CA ARG A 215 1.44 7.42 32.89
C ARG A 215 2.61 8.40 32.97
N PRO A 216 2.36 9.72 32.95
CA PRO A 216 3.43 10.71 33.10
C PRO A 216 4.14 10.57 34.44
N GLY A 217 5.46 10.37 34.41
CA GLY A 217 6.29 10.25 35.62
C GLY A 217 6.41 8.83 36.16
N ASP A 218 5.63 7.88 35.66
CA ASP A 218 5.75 6.46 36.01
C ASP A 218 6.79 5.76 35.13
N GLU A 219 7.66 4.97 35.74
CA GLU A 219 8.60 4.09 35.02
C GLU A 219 7.91 2.78 34.56
N GLY A 220 6.77 2.44 35.17
CA GLY A 220 6.02 1.22 34.89
C GLY A 220 5.10 1.31 33.67
N LEU A 221 4.93 0.17 33.00
CA LEU A 221 3.88 -0.03 31.99
C LEU A 221 2.69 -0.73 32.63
N ILE A 222 1.49 -0.19 32.43
CA ILE A 222 0.22 -0.82 32.78
C ILE A 222 -0.19 -1.67 31.57
N PRO A 223 -0.14 -3.01 31.63
CA PRO A 223 -0.56 -3.84 30.50
C PRO A 223 -2.07 -3.74 30.30
N LEU A 224 -2.48 -3.67 29.03
CA LEU A 224 -3.88 -3.73 28.62
C LEU A 224 -4.12 -5.05 27.90
N GLU A 225 -5.37 -5.54 27.92
CA GLU A 225 -5.70 -6.79 27.24
C GLU A 225 -5.57 -6.61 25.72
N GLY A 226 -4.68 -7.41 25.13
CA GLY A 226 -4.49 -7.48 23.70
C GLY A 226 -5.43 -8.49 23.05
N PHE A 227 -5.39 -8.60 21.73
CA PHE A 227 -6.20 -9.58 21.00
C PHE A 227 -5.50 -10.04 19.71
N ARG A 228 -6.13 -11.01 19.03
CA ARG A 228 -5.62 -11.57 17.77
C ARG A 228 -6.64 -11.41 16.66
N PHE A 229 -6.17 -11.13 15.46
CA PHE A 229 -6.99 -11.05 14.26
C PHE A 229 -6.28 -11.66 13.04
N PRO A 230 -7.03 -12.13 12.02
CA PRO A 230 -6.45 -12.73 10.84
C PRO A 230 -5.52 -11.76 10.09
N ARG A 231 -4.33 -12.25 9.75
CA ARG A 231 -3.31 -11.46 9.05
C ARG A 231 -3.77 -11.02 7.67
N ASP A 232 -4.57 -11.82 7.00
CA ASP A 232 -5.04 -11.55 5.65
C ASP A 232 -6.05 -10.40 5.58
N LEU A 233 -6.61 -9.91 6.70
CA LEU A 233 -7.42 -8.69 6.72
C LEU A 233 -6.67 -7.45 6.19
N PHE A 234 -5.35 -7.43 6.30
CA PHE A 234 -4.49 -6.35 5.82
C PHE A 234 -3.36 -6.92 4.95
N ASP A 235 -2.73 -6.09 4.12
CA ASP A 235 -1.48 -6.48 3.46
C ASP A 235 -0.31 -6.39 4.47
N VAL A 236 -0.28 -7.35 5.39
CA VAL A 236 0.69 -7.36 6.48
C VAL A 236 2.02 -7.92 5.98
N LYS A 237 2.97 -7.03 5.73
CA LYS A 237 4.38 -7.36 5.48
C LYS A 237 5.20 -6.90 6.68
N GLU A 238 5.67 -7.85 7.49
CA GLU A 238 6.61 -7.52 8.57
C GLU A 238 7.84 -6.83 7.98
N GLY A 239 8.15 -5.63 8.47
CA GLY A 239 9.34 -4.90 8.03
C GLY A 239 9.32 -4.44 6.57
N SER A 240 8.17 -3.98 6.04
CA SER A 240 8.04 -3.51 4.65
C SER A 240 8.83 -2.25 4.26
N GLY A 241 9.91 -1.91 4.96
CA GLY A 241 10.93 -1.01 4.43
C GLY A 241 11.72 -0.28 5.50
N ASP A 242 11.04 0.32 6.47
CA ASP A 242 11.59 1.52 7.08
C ASP A 242 12.57 1.29 8.24
N CYS A 243 12.46 0.19 9.00
CA CYS A 243 13.26 0.03 10.20
C CYS A 243 14.19 -1.21 10.28
N ARG A 244 14.12 -2.14 9.31
CA ARG A 244 15.35 -2.87 8.89
C ARG A 244 16.40 -1.85 8.46
N PHE A 245 15.96 -0.85 7.71
CA PHE A 245 16.77 0.22 7.21
C PHE A 245 17.30 1.11 8.33
N ASP A 246 16.48 1.54 9.30
CA ASP A 246 16.98 2.20 10.51
C ASP A 246 18.01 1.35 11.26
N ARG A 247 17.78 0.05 11.48
CA ARG A 247 18.74 -0.82 12.17
C ARG A 247 20.06 -0.98 11.42
N GLU A 248 20.03 -1.15 10.10
CA GLU A 248 21.24 -1.19 9.25
C GLU A 248 21.98 0.16 9.25
N LEU A 249 21.23 1.24 9.41
CA LEU A 249 21.75 2.59 9.65
C LEU A 249 22.14 2.81 11.11
N GLY A 250 21.90 1.89 12.04
CA GLY A 250 22.24 2.06 13.47
C GLY A 250 21.36 3.07 14.20
N LEU A 251 20.14 3.29 13.71
CA LEU A 251 19.14 4.20 14.24
C LEU A 251 18.09 3.45 15.06
N ILE A 252 17.53 4.13 16.07
CA ILE A 252 16.37 3.71 16.83
C ILE A 252 15.28 4.76 16.61
N ALA A 253 14.18 4.36 15.95
CA ALA A 253 13.11 5.27 15.55
C ALA A 253 13.65 6.50 14.78
N GLY A 254 14.51 6.25 13.79
CA GLY A 254 15.15 7.27 12.97
C GLY A 254 16.21 8.12 13.66
N LEU A 255 16.61 7.83 14.91
CA LEU A 255 17.57 8.66 15.65
C LEU A 255 18.68 7.83 16.32
N ARG A 256 19.85 8.44 16.46
CA ARG A 256 20.95 7.99 17.32
C ARG A 256 21.60 9.20 17.97
N SER A 257 21.67 9.22 19.30
CA SER A 257 22.39 10.27 20.03
C SER A 257 23.89 10.04 19.93
N GLY A 258 24.67 11.12 19.85
CA GLY A 258 26.12 11.03 19.95
C GLY A 258 26.57 10.78 21.40
N ASP A 259 27.83 10.35 21.59
CA ASP A 259 28.39 10.05 22.92
C ASP A 259 28.40 11.28 23.85
N ASP A 260 28.44 12.48 23.28
CA ASP A 260 28.35 13.77 23.99
C ASP A 260 26.91 14.26 24.19
N GLY A 261 25.93 13.40 23.94
CA GLY A 261 24.50 13.71 24.00
C GLY A 261 23.98 14.58 22.86
N ARG A 262 24.79 14.84 21.82
CA ARG A 262 24.38 15.60 20.63
C ARG A 262 23.24 14.92 19.90
N THR A 263 22.39 15.73 19.29
CA THR A 263 21.31 15.24 18.42
C THR A 263 21.32 15.97 17.09
N VAL A 264 20.93 15.26 16.04
CA VAL A 264 20.72 15.80 14.71
C VAL A 264 19.39 15.29 14.17
N ARG A 265 18.67 16.14 13.44
CA ARG A 265 17.39 15.83 12.81
C ARG A 265 17.35 16.38 11.40
N VAL A 266 16.78 15.62 10.48
CA VAL A 266 16.41 16.12 9.16
C VAL A 266 14.91 16.42 9.18
N ILE A 267 14.52 17.54 8.60
CA ILE A 267 13.13 17.94 8.44
C ILE A 267 12.85 18.06 6.95
N VAL A 268 11.93 17.21 6.48
CA VAL A 268 11.46 17.18 5.10
C VAL A 268 10.06 17.82 5.09
N PRO A 269 9.85 18.94 4.38
CA PRO A 269 8.58 19.66 4.41
C PRO A 269 7.48 18.88 3.68
N GLY A 270 6.36 18.59 4.35
CA GLY A 270 5.22 17.88 3.78
C GLY A 270 5.04 16.44 4.27
N GLY A 271 6.10 15.79 4.76
CA GLY A 271 6.08 14.54 5.53
C GLY A 271 5.27 13.38 4.93
N GLY A 272 5.94 12.47 4.22
CA GLY A 272 5.33 11.20 3.81
C GLY A 272 5.58 10.87 2.35
N SER A 273 4.76 11.38 1.45
CA SER A 273 4.80 11.05 0.02
C SER A 273 4.89 12.29 -0.86
N TYR A 274 5.69 12.19 -1.92
CA TYR A 274 5.91 13.22 -2.93
C TYR A 274 5.75 12.64 -4.32
N CYS A 275 5.56 13.51 -5.30
CA CYS A 275 5.53 13.13 -6.70
C CYS A 275 6.88 13.38 -7.36
N GLU A 276 7.22 12.58 -8.34
CA GLU A 276 8.37 12.79 -9.21
C GLU A 276 8.35 14.21 -9.80
N GLY A 277 9.46 14.95 -9.64
CA GLY A 277 9.57 16.35 -10.05
C GLY A 277 9.12 17.37 -9.01
N ASP A 278 8.54 16.95 -7.87
CA ASP A 278 8.31 17.85 -6.73
C ASP A 278 9.66 18.46 -6.28
N ARG A 279 9.62 19.74 -5.90
CA ARG A 279 10.77 20.48 -5.38
C ARG A 279 10.59 20.72 -3.90
N ILE A 280 11.51 20.22 -3.10
CA ILE A 280 11.49 20.40 -1.65
C ILE A 280 12.75 21.12 -1.18
N THR A 281 12.67 21.73 0.00
CA THR A 281 13.82 22.36 0.65
C THR A 281 13.96 21.80 2.06
N PRO A 282 14.61 20.63 2.21
CA PRO A 282 14.82 20.04 3.51
C PRO A 282 15.76 20.87 4.36
N THR A 283 15.65 20.73 5.68
CA THR A 283 16.54 21.39 6.63
C THR A 283 17.15 20.36 7.57
N VAL A 284 18.40 20.57 7.95
CA VAL A 284 19.03 19.83 9.03
C VAL A 284 19.07 20.70 10.27
N LYS A 285 18.73 20.13 11.42
CA LYS A 285 18.79 20.78 12.73
C LYS A 285 19.72 20.01 13.66
N VAL A 286 20.56 20.75 14.37
CA VAL A 286 21.46 20.25 15.41
C VAL A 286 21.22 21.02 16.70
N ASP A 287 21.36 20.37 17.84
CA ASP A 287 21.19 21.01 19.15
C ASP A 287 22.36 21.93 19.50
N ARG A 288 23.54 21.70 18.91
CA ARG A 288 24.78 22.47 19.11
C ARG A 288 25.65 22.46 17.84
N PRO A 289 26.64 23.37 17.73
CA PRO A 289 27.51 23.45 16.56
C PRO A 289 28.13 22.09 16.20
N SER A 290 28.00 21.69 14.94
CA SER A 290 28.32 20.34 14.46
C SER A 290 28.87 20.34 13.05
N THR A 291 29.79 19.42 12.74
CA THR A 291 30.11 19.06 11.36
C THR A 291 29.16 17.97 10.90
N VAL A 292 28.44 18.20 9.80
CA VAL A 292 27.35 17.35 9.32
C VAL A 292 27.61 16.84 7.90
N ARG A 293 27.19 15.60 7.63
CA ARG A 293 27.04 15.04 6.29
C ARG A 293 25.61 14.53 6.15
N VAL A 294 24.96 14.79 5.01
CA VAL A 294 23.61 14.30 4.74
C VAL A 294 23.60 13.42 3.51
N PHE A 295 22.97 12.25 3.64
CA PHE A 295 22.86 11.25 2.60
C PHE A 295 21.40 11.02 2.24
N SER A 296 21.10 10.93 0.96
CA SER A 296 19.87 10.29 0.47
C SER A 296 20.16 8.80 0.35
N VAL A 297 19.42 7.96 1.08
CA VAL A 297 19.63 6.52 1.15
C VAL A 297 18.36 5.84 0.67
N GLY A 298 18.47 5.02 -0.38
CA GLY A 298 17.36 4.19 -0.87
C GLY A 298 17.30 2.83 -0.19
N ARG A 299 16.16 2.15 -0.33
CA ARG A 299 15.90 0.81 0.26
C ARG A 299 16.96 -0.26 -0.01
N SER A 300 17.71 -0.18 -1.10
CA SER A 300 18.80 -1.13 -1.41
C SER A 300 20.08 -0.89 -0.60
N GLY A 301 20.11 0.14 0.25
CA GLY A 301 21.32 0.62 0.92
C GLY A 301 22.18 1.53 0.03
N LYS A 302 21.88 1.66 -1.27
CA LYS A 302 22.56 2.63 -2.13
C LYS A 302 22.27 4.05 -1.61
N ALA A 303 23.31 4.86 -1.48
CA ALA A 303 23.18 6.23 -1.01
C ALA A 303 23.85 7.24 -1.93
N TYR A 304 23.47 8.50 -1.74
CA TYR A 304 24.05 9.67 -2.38
C TYR A 304 24.40 10.69 -1.31
N LEU A 305 25.66 11.15 -1.27
CA LEU A 305 26.03 12.31 -0.45
C LEU A 305 25.37 13.54 -1.07
N VAL A 306 24.38 14.14 -0.39
CA VAL A 306 23.63 15.28 -0.90
C VAL A 306 24.05 16.61 -0.25
N TRP A 307 24.74 16.55 0.88
CA TRP A 307 25.22 17.75 1.58
C TRP A 307 26.46 17.43 2.44
N PRO A 308 27.48 18.30 2.49
CA PRO A 308 27.50 19.68 2.00
C PRO A 308 27.79 19.81 0.50
N PRO A 309 27.44 20.96 -0.10
CA PRO A 309 27.83 21.27 -1.47
C PRO A 309 29.36 21.38 -1.60
N PRO A 310 29.91 21.27 -2.82
CA PRO A 310 31.36 21.36 -3.06
C PRO A 310 31.97 22.62 -2.45
N GLY A 311 33.12 22.47 -1.77
CA GLY A 311 33.86 23.58 -1.16
C GLY A 311 33.36 24.01 0.23
N GLN A 312 32.31 23.39 0.76
CA GLN A 312 31.85 23.63 2.13
C GLN A 312 32.33 22.52 3.07
N ASP A 313 32.67 22.89 4.31
CA ASP A 313 33.15 21.98 5.36
C ASP A 313 32.04 21.17 6.01
N GLY A 314 30.79 21.64 5.90
CA GLY A 314 29.61 21.01 6.50
C GLY A 314 29.32 21.47 7.91
N LEU A 315 29.83 22.64 8.34
CA LEU A 315 29.53 23.20 9.66
C LEU A 315 28.08 23.71 9.74
N VAL A 316 27.33 23.21 10.73
CA VAL A 316 25.97 23.63 11.06
C VAL A 316 25.93 24.14 12.50
N GLN A 317 25.53 25.40 12.69
CA GLN A 317 25.44 25.99 14.03
C GLN A 317 24.19 25.50 14.78
N HIS A 318 23.03 25.58 14.13
CA HIS A 318 21.74 25.12 14.68
C HIS A 318 20.82 24.59 13.59
N THR A 319 20.74 25.28 12.46
CA THR A 319 19.93 24.86 11.31
C THR A 319 20.65 25.23 10.03
N ALA A 320 20.62 24.34 9.05
CA ALA A 320 21.07 24.61 7.69
C ALA A 320 20.04 24.10 6.68
N SER A 321 19.84 24.87 5.61
CA SER A 321 19.10 24.40 4.44
C SER A 321 19.98 23.46 3.63
N LEU A 322 19.40 22.36 3.15
CA LEU A 322 20.08 21.43 2.24
C LEU A 322 20.02 21.91 0.78
N GLY A 323 19.43 23.08 0.53
CA GLY A 323 19.14 23.58 -0.81
C GLY A 323 17.84 23.01 -1.36
N VAL A 324 17.49 23.41 -2.59
CA VAL A 324 16.34 22.86 -3.29
C VAL A 324 16.73 21.51 -3.88
N MET A 325 15.93 20.49 -3.59
CA MET A 325 16.07 19.13 -4.11
C MET A 325 14.93 18.84 -5.06
N ASP A 326 15.27 18.33 -6.24
CA ASP A 326 14.31 17.78 -7.19
C ASP A 326 14.14 16.28 -6.89
N LEU A 327 12.90 15.84 -6.71
CA LEU A 327 12.60 14.48 -6.25
C LEU A 327 12.47 13.49 -7.42
N HIS A 328 13.14 12.34 -7.28
CA HIS A 328 13.11 11.25 -8.24
C HIS A 328 12.72 9.93 -7.57
N PRO A 329 11.87 9.11 -8.20
CA PRO A 329 11.57 7.79 -7.70
C PRO A 329 12.81 6.91 -7.78
N THR A 330 13.04 6.10 -6.74
CA THR A 330 14.10 5.10 -6.78
C THR A 330 13.76 4.02 -7.82
N PRO A 331 14.73 3.42 -8.53
CA PRO A 331 14.45 2.43 -9.58
C PRO A 331 13.65 1.21 -9.10
N ASN A 332 13.79 0.86 -7.82
CA ASN A 332 13.10 -0.27 -7.20
C ASN A 332 11.83 0.17 -6.43
N GLY A 333 11.49 1.45 -6.46
CA GLY A 333 10.45 2.05 -5.64
C GLY A 333 10.68 1.95 -4.13
N GLY A 334 9.68 2.40 -3.38
CA GLY A 334 9.66 2.36 -1.92
C GLY A 334 10.27 3.59 -1.26
N ASP A 335 10.47 3.47 0.05
CA ASP A 335 10.91 4.57 0.90
C ASP A 335 12.38 4.99 0.65
N GLU A 336 12.61 6.29 0.81
CA GLU A 336 13.90 6.94 0.81
C GLU A 336 14.10 7.64 2.15
N LYS A 337 15.34 7.64 2.66
CA LYS A 337 15.70 8.37 3.88
C LYS A 337 16.75 9.43 3.59
N LEU A 338 16.51 10.64 4.07
CA LEU A 338 17.59 11.60 4.29
C LEU A 338 18.20 11.34 5.66
N VAL A 339 19.44 10.85 5.68
CA VAL A 339 20.19 10.53 6.90
C VAL A 339 21.26 11.60 7.12
N ALA A 340 21.16 12.35 8.20
CA ALA A 340 22.19 13.28 8.65
C ALA A 340 23.06 12.62 9.73
N VAL A 341 24.38 12.69 9.56
CA VAL A 341 25.38 12.26 10.54
C VAL A 341 26.10 13.50 11.04
N ALA A 342 26.19 13.67 12.37
CA ALA A 342 26.75 14.84 13.02
C ALA A 342 27.80 14.48 14.07
N VAL A 343 28.93 15.18 14.04
CA VAL A 343 30.01 15.10 15.03
C VAL A 343 30.38 16.50 15.53
N ALA A 344 31.16 16.57 16.62
CA ALA A 344 31.74 17.82 17.10
C ALA A 344 32.53 18.55 16.01
N PRO A 345 32.57 19.89 16.01
CA PRO A 345 33.42 20.64 15.09
C PRO A 345 34.88 20.18 15.25
N GLY A 346 35.50 19.77 14.13
CA GLY A 346 36.85 19.17 14.13
C GLY A 346 36.92 17.69 14.52
N GLY A 347 35.78 17.07 14.88
CA GLY A 347 35.67 15.64 15.15
C GLY A 347 35.85 14.78 13.89
N GLU A 348 36.16 13.51 14.10
CA GLU A 348 36.34 12.57 12.99
C GLU A 348 35.00 12.06 12.48
N LEU A 349 34.78 12.16 11.17
CA LEU A 349 33.64 11.56 10.48
C LEU A 349 33.95 10.14 9.98
N GLY A 350 35.10 9.56 10.34
CA GLY A 350 35.52 8.26 9.83
C GLY A 350 35.64 8.24 8.30
N PRO A 351 35.29 7.12 7.64
CA PRO A 351 35.38 6.97 6.18
C PRO A 351 34.65 8.05 5.37
N ILE A 352 33.57 8.62 5.90
CA ILE A 352 32.78 9.63 5.16
C ILE A 352 33.35 11.04 5.22
N LYS A 353 34.45 11.28 5.96
CA LYS A 353 35.07 12.60 6.13
C LYS A 353 35.52 13.19 4.78
N ASP A 354 36.20 12.37 4.00
CA ASP A 354 36.87 12.78 2.75
C ASP A 354 35.92 12.82 1.55
N TRP A 355 34.69 12.35 1.73
CA TRP A 355 33.67 12.46 0.71
C TRP A 355 33.18 13.89 0.62
N SER A 356 33.15 14.39 -0.62
CA SER A 356 32.75 15.73 -0.95
C SER A 356 31.97 15.73 -2.26
N ALA A 357 31.18 16.78 -2.48
CA ALA A 357 30.27 16.90 -3.61
C ALA A 357 29.20 15.79 -3.67
N PHE A 358 28.37 15.86 -4.70
CA PHE A 358 27.37 14.85 -4.97
C PHE A 358 28.02 13.56 -5.49
N CYS A 359 28.06 12.51 -4.69
CA CYS A 359 28.68 11.23 -5.02
C CYS A 359 27.84 10.04 -4.52
N ALA A 360 27.99 8.88 -5.17
CA ALA A 360 27.23 7.66 -4.89
C ALA A 360 28.02 6.66 -4.01
N VAL A 361 27.33 6.02 -3.07
CA VAL A 361 27.82 4.98 -2.17
C VAL A 361 27.02 3.71 -2.44
N SER A 362 27.70 2.58 -2.65
CA SER A 362 27.03 1.31 -3.01
C SER A 362 26.22 0.71 -1.86
N ALA A 363 26.70 0.83 -0.62
CA ALA A 363 26.03 0.33 0.57
C ALA A 363 26.31 1.24 1.78
N PHE A 364 25.32 2.02 2.18
CA PHE A 364 25.40 2.92 3.32
C PHE A 364 24.85 2.26 4.58
N THR A 365 25.70 2.11 5.59
CA THR A 365 25.37 1.44 6.85
C THR A 365 25.98 2.19 8.03
N ALA A 366 25.58 1.83 9.26
CA ALA A 366 26.13 2.38 10.50
C ALA A 366 27.66 2.29 10.61
N ALA A 367 28.29 1.32 9.93
CA ALA A 367 29.73 1.10 9.99
C ALA A 367 30.54 2.18 9.24
N LEU A 368 29.90 2.97 8.37
CA LEU A 368 30.58 4.03 7.61
C LEU A 368 30.88 5.28 8.43
N TYR A 369 30.30 5.41 9.61
CA TYR A 369 30.49 6.57 10.45
C TYR A 369 30.72 6.17 11.92
N PRO A 370 31.41 7.00 12.72
CA PRO A 370 31.83 6.62 14.06
C PRO A 370 30.66 6.21 14.95
N SER A 371 30.85 5.24 15.84
CA SER A 371 29.81 4.78 16.78
C SER A 371 29.29 5.92 17.66
N GLY A 372 30.17 6.85 18.06
CA GLY A 372 29.83 8.00 18.90
C GLY A 372 29.23 9.20 18.17
N ALA A 373 29.03 9.13 16.85
CA ALA A 373 28.40 10.21 16.10
C ALA A 373 26.89 10.24 16.33
N ALA A 374 26.30 11.43 16.39
CA ALA A 374 24.84 11.57 16.35
C ALA A 374 24.35 11.30 14.91
N ALA A 375 23.20 10.66 14.78
CA ALA A 375 22.56 10.47 13.48
C ALA A 375 21.05 10.65 13.56
N GLY A 376 20.45 11.13 12.48
CA GLY A 376 19.02 11.36 12.40
C GLY A 376 18.51 11.22 10.97
N ALA A 377 17.38 10.55 10.81
CA ALA A 377 16.77 10.29 9.52
C ALA A 377 15.36 10.87 9.41
N ALA A 378 14.99 11.23 8.19
CA ALA A 378 13.61 11.50 7.80
C ALA A 378 13.25 10.60 6.62
N THR A 379 12.19 9.80 6.76
CA THR A 379 11.65 8.99 5.66
C THR A 379 10.68 9.80 4.82
N PHE A 380 10.73 9.57 3.51
CA PHE A 380 9.71 9.94 2.57
C PHE A 380 9.66 8.95 1.40
N GLN A 381 8.59 8.97 0.64
CA GLN A 381 8.43 8.20 -0.59
C GLN A 381 8.29 9.15 -1.77
N VAL A 382 8.90 8.82 -2.90
CA VAL A 382 8.69 9.52 -4.17
C VAL A 382 7.95 8.59 -5.12
N GLN A 383 6.73 8.95 -5.46
CA GLN A 383 5.88 8.23 -6.41
C GLN A 383 6.16 8.72 -7.82
N ARG A 384 6.01 7.82 -8.80
CA ARG A 384 6.14 8.18 -10.22
C ARG A 384 5.03 9.16 -10.62
N PHE A 385 5.31 10.01 -11.61
CA PHE A 385 4.33 11.02 -12.07
C PHE A 385 3.03 10.40 -12.60
N ASP A 386 3.06 9.15 -13.05
CA ASP A 386 1.91 8.39 -13.58
C ASP A 386 1.13 7.62 -12.49
N ALA A 387 1.51 7.73 -11.22
CA ALA A 387 0.74 7.18 -10.11
C ALA A 387 -0.56 7.98 -9.88
N ASP A 388 -1.65 7.30 -9.54
CA ASP A 388 -2.99 7.89 -9.35
C ASP A 388 -2.98 9.11 -8.42
N ALA A 389 -2.24 9.04 -7.30
CA ALA A 389 -2.12 10.14 -6.35
C ALA A 389 -1.39 11.37 -6.91
N CYS A 390 -0.54 11.18 -7.91
CA CYS A 390 0.22 12.25 -8.57
C CYS A 390 -0.51 12.86 -9.76
N LEU A 391 -1.35 12.10 -10.46
CA LEU A 391 -2.18 12.58 -11.55
C LEU A 391 -3.16 13.68 -11.10
N VAL A 392 -3.63 13.62 -9.84
CA VAL A 392 -4.57 14.59 -9.26
C VAL A 392 -3.92 15.95 -8.95
N ARG A 393 -2.59 16.00 -8.78
CA ARG A 393 -1.88 17.21 -8.30
C ARG A 393 -1.49 18.20 -9.41
N ASP A 394 -1.84 17.93 -10.67
CA ASP A 394 -1.49 18.73 -11.86
C ASP A 394 0.01 19.10 -11.91
N VAL A 395 0.86 18.20 -11.40
CA VAL A 395 2.31 18.35 -11.48
C VAL A 395 2.69 18.14 -12.95
N PRO A 396 3.38 19.07 -13.63
CA PRO A 396 3.69 18.93 -15.04
C PRO A 396 4.44 17.63 -15.31
N GLY A 397 3.75 16.65 -15.89
CA GLY A 397 4.31 15.32 -16.15
C GLY A 397 5.61 15.41 -16.95
N GLY A 398 6.65 14.74 -16.46
CA GLY A 398 7.87 14.48 -17.24
C GLY A 398 8.92 15.61 -17.32
N ARG A 399 8.99 16.53 -16.34
CA ARG A 399 10.04 17.58 -16.30
C ARG A 399 11.08 17.46 -15.18
N ALA A 400 11.11 16.36 -14.42
CA ALA A 400 12.23 16.14 -13.51
C ALA A 400 13.53 16.05 -14.35
N PRO A 401 14.54 16.91 -14.12
CA PRO A 401 15.77 16.87 -14.89
C PRO A 401 16.41 15.48 -14.76
N PRO A 402 16.98 14.88 -15.82
CA PRO A 402 17.57 13.56 -15.71
C PRO A 402 18.62 13.55 -14.59
N ILE A 403 18.59 12.53 -13.73
CA ILE A 403 19.59 12.38 -12.67
C ILE A 403 20.97 12.38 -13.37
N PRO A 404 21.87 13.31 -13.02
CA PRO A 404 23.17 13.37 -13.66
C PRO A 404 23.94 12.09 -13.37
N VAL A 405 24.90 11.74 -14.23
CA VAL A 405 25.81 10.63 -13.94
C VAL A 405 26.58 10.97 -12.67
N VAL A 406 26.27 10.25 -11.59
CA VAL A 406 26.84 10.51 -10.27
C VAL A 406 28.13 9.70 -10.11
N PRO A 407 29.28 10.33 -9.83
CA PRO A 407 30.52 9.60 -9.57
C PRO A 407 30.39 8.80 -8.27
N THR A 408 31.09 7.66 -8.17
CA THR A 408 31.19 6.93 -6.90
C THR A 408 32.05 7.73 -5.91
N CYS A 409 31.66 7.77 -4.63
CA CYS A 409 32.49 8.35 -3.59
C CYS A 409 33.80 7.55 -3.52
N GLY A 410 34.93 8.24 -3.66
CA GLY A 410 36.24 7.60 -3.64
C GLY A 410 36.55 7.05 -2.25
N VAL A 411 37.03 5.81 -2.19
CA VAL A 411 37.85 5.34 -1.07
C VAL A 411 39.26 5.78 -1.43
N ARG A 412 39.79 6.82 -0.77
CA ARG A 412 41.21 7.16 -0.91
C ARG A 412 42.07 6.24 -0.07
#